data_AF-A0A5K1DRR1-F1
#
_entry.id   AF-A0A5K1DRR1-F1
#
_cell.length_a   1.000
_cell.length_b   1.000
_cell.length_c   1.000
_cell.angle_alpha   90.00
_cell.angle_beta   90.00
_cell.angle_gamma   90.00
#
_symmetry.space_group_name_H-M   'P 1'
#
loop_
_entity.id
_entity.type
_entity.pdbx_description
1 polymer ?
#
loop_
_entity_poly.entity_id
_entity_poly.type
_entity_poly.pdbx_seq_one_letter_code
_entity_poly.pdbx_strand_id
1 'polypeptide(L)' 'VATGRLLRRWAAHFKEVTCLIFSDDGSLIISGSEDGSVKVWSIL' A
#
# COMPACT_ATOMS: atom_id res chain seq x y z
N VAL A 1 7.95 -22.32 2.33
CA VAL A 1 7.38 -21.88 3.63
C VAL A 1 7.26 -20.36 3.61
N ALA A 2 6.07 -19.81 3.84
CA ALA A 2 5.91 -18.36 4.02
C ALA A 2 6.49 -17.96 5.38
N THR A 3 7.46 -17.03 5.39
CA THR A 3 8.22 -16.68 6.60
C THR A 3 7.65 -15.50 7.37
N GLY A 4 6.64 -14.81 6.81
CA GLY A 4 6.11 -13.56 7.39
C GLY A 4 7.12 -12.40 7.44
N ARG A 5 8.24 -12.50 6.69
CA ARG A 5 9.26 -11.46 6.69
C ARG A 5 8.72 -10.16 6.11
N LEU A 6 8.84 -9.06 6.85
CA LEU A 6 8.57 -7.72 6.35
C LEU A 6 9.47 -7.40 5.15
N LEU A 7 8.89 -7.09 4.00
CA LEU A 7 9.63 -6.73 2.79
C LEU A 7 9.88 -5.22 2.70
N ARG A 8 8.86 -4.40 3.03
CA ARG A 8 8.92 -2.95 2.92
C ARG A 8 7.93 -2.31 3.88
N ARG A 9 8.27 -1.12 4.36
CA ARG A 9 7.39 -0.24 5.16
C ARG A 9 7.36 1.12 4.50
N TRP A 10 6.17 1.67 4.29
CA TRP A 10 5.98 3.03 3.78
C TRP A 10 5.35 3.91 4.85
N ALA A 11 5.88 5.12 5.02
CA ALA A 11 5.18 6.21 5.69
C ALA A 11 4.18 6.80 4.69
N ALA A 12 3.05 6.12 4.51
CA ALA A 12 2.13 6.42 3.42
C ALA A 12 1.27 7.66 3.71
N HIS A 13 0.51 7.65 4.79
CA HIS A 13 -0.57 8.60 5.06
C HIS A 13 -0.44 9.28 6.41
N PHE A 14 -1.05 10.46 6.56
CA PHE A 14 -1.07 11.22 7.82
C PHE A 14 -2.23 10.83 8.75
N LYS A 15 -3.18 10.05 8.23
CA LYS A 15 -4.33 9.48 8.94
C LYS A 15 -4.50 8.00 8.58
N GLU A 16 -5.55 7.40 9.12
CA GLU A 16 -5.95 6.02 8.94
C GLU A 16 -6.06 5.67 7.45
N VAL A 17 -5.48 4.51 7.09
CA VAL A 17 -5.68 3.91 5.77
C VAL A 17 -6.99 3.13 5.83
N THR A 18 -7.94 3.49 4.96
CA THR A 18 -9.30 2.92 4.96
C THR A 18 -9.48 1.87 3.89
N CYS A 19 -8.65 1.88 2.84
CA CYS A 19 -8.68 0.88 1.78
C CYS A 19 -7.30 0.66 1.15
N LEU A 20 -7.09 -0.54 0.63
CA LEU A 20 -5.84 -0.94 -0.01
C LEU A 20 -6.14 -2.00 -1.09
N ILE A 21 -5.62 -1.80 -2.29
CA ILE A 21 -5.77 -2.74 -3.41
C ILE A 21 -4.43 -2.94 -4.13
N PHE A 22 -4.26 -4.10 -4.75
CA PHE A 22 -3.22 -4.32 -5.74
C PHE A 22 -3.79 -4.01 -7.13
N SER A 23 -2.93 -3.60 -8.07
CA SER A 23 -3.28 -3.65 -9.49
C SER A 23 -3.39 -5.11 -9.96
N ASP A 24 -4.15 -5.35 -11.03
CA ASP A 24 -4.41 -6.70 -11.55
C ASP A 24 -3.11 -7.45 -11.95
N ASP A 25 -2.11 -6.70 -12.42
CA ASP A 25 -0.78 -7.22 -12.76
C ASP A 25 0.16 -7.37 -11.54
N GLY A 26 -0.29 -6.95 -10.36
CA GLY A 26 0.47 -6.98 -9.11
C GLY A 26 1.68 -6.04 -9.07
N SER A 27 1.81 -5.11 -10.02
CA SER A 27 2.96 -4.20 -10.08
C SER A 27 2.82 -2.99 -9.15
N LEU A 28 1.58 -2.66 -8.73
CA LEU A 28 1.26 -1.50 -7.91
C LEU A 28 0.46 -1.87 -6.65
N ILE A 29 0.69 -1.10 -5.59
CA ILE A 29 -0.22 -0.96 -4.45
C ILE A 29 -0.86 0.42 -4.50
N ILE A 30 -2.18 0.46 -4.31
CA ILE A 30 -2.95 1.70 -4.21
C ILE A 30 -3.58 1.74 -2.82
N SER A 31 -3.31 2.81 -2.08
CA SER A 31 -3.82 3.03 -0.72
C SER A 31 -4.65 4.32 -0.64
N GLY A 32 -5.81 4.25 0.02
CA GLY A 32 -6.67 5.42 0.31
C GLY A 32 -6.75 5.67 1.82
N SER A 33 -6.88 6.94 2.21
CA SER A 33 -6.87 7.36 3.61
C SER A 33 -7.88 8.47 3.92
N GLU A 34 -8.26 8.57 5.20
CA GLU A 34 -9.00 9.72 5.74
C GLU A 34 -8.21 11.04 5.69
N ASP A 35 -6.93 11.02 5.33
CA ASP A 35 -6.15 12.24 5.04
C ASP A 35 -6.57 12.91 3.72
N GLY A 36 -7.52 12.31 2.99
CA GLY A 36 -8.07 12.83 1.74
C GLY A 36 -7.22 12.50 0.52
N SER A 37 -6.16 11.70 0.67
CA SER A 37 -5.28 11.31 -0.42
C SER A 37 -5.40 9.84 -0.81
N VAL A 38 -5.10 9.59 -2.09
CA VAL A 38 -4.80 8.26 -2.62
C VAL A 38 -3.34 8.24 -3.04
N LYS A 39 -2.61 7.20 -2.66
CA LYS A 39 -1.19 7.02 -3.01
C LYS A 39 -0.99 5.74 -3.77
N VAL A 40 -0.07 5.78 -4.73
CA VAL A 40 0.27 4.67 -5.63
C VAL A 40 1.75 4.34 -5.46
N TRP A 41 2.05 3.07 -5.28
CA TRP A 41 3.39 2.57 -4.98
C TRP A 41 3.77 1.47 -5.96
N SER A 42 4.91 1.62 -6.62
CA SER A 42 5.53 0.53 -7.38
C SER A 42 6.11 -0.52 -6.44
N ILE A 43 5.84 -1.80 -6.74
CA ILE A 43 6.33 -2.96 -5.98
C ILE A 43 7.52 -3.64 -6.70
N LEU A 44 7.82 -3.23 -7.93
CA LEU A 44 9.03 -3.61 -8.67
C LEU A 44 10.30 -3.07 -7.99
#